data_AF-A0A961FIU4-F1
#
_entry.id   AF-A0A961FIU4-F1
#
_cell.length_a   1.000
_cell.length_b   1.000
_cell.length_c   1.000
_cell.angle_alpha   90.00
_cell.angle_beta   90.00
_cell.angle_gamma   90.00
#
_symmetry.space_group_name_H-M   'P 1'
#
loop_
_entity.id
_entity.type
_entity.pdbx_description
1 polymer ?
#
loop_
_entity_poly.entity_id
_entity_poly.type
_entity_poly.pdbx_seq_one_letter_code
_entity_poly.pdbx_strand_id
1 'polypeptide(L)'
;MTSRGLLLNELEHVLRNCRNIIELIEPDDLGFRPAANMRTLEELVNHLAQIPAIDLLIMRGAEEAEVQDREKKMFARSRDDLFKNMERGSRDMTRFMEGLTFDEFENGNGVAFYGRSQTYQQWLLETVTHIYHHRAQLHMYLKLKGYPVDTNTLYN
;
A
#
# COMPACT_ATOMS: atom_id res chain seq x y z
N MET A 1 21.69 -6.89 -9.42
CA MET A 1 20.24 -6.67 -9.26
C MET A 1 19.95 -5.24 -9.72
N THR A 2 18.97 -5.02 -10.60
CA THR A 2 18.63 -3.66 -11.09
C THR A 2 17.85 -2.87 -10.04
N SER A 3 17.79 -1.54 -10.18
CA SER A 3 16.93 -0.66 -9.36
C SER A 3 15.49 -1.17 -9.32
N ARG A 4 14.93 -1.49 -10.49
CA ARG A 4 13.60 -2.11 -10.64
C ARG A 4 13.45 -3.40 -9.81
N GLY A 5 14.39 -4.34 -9.96
CA GLY A 5 14.31 -5.62 -9.27
C GLY A 5 14.39 -5.48 -7.75
N LEU A 6 15.24 -4.57 -7.26
CA LEU A 6 15.34 -4.26 -5.83
C LEU A 6 14.02 -3.71 -5.28
N LEU A 7 13.41 -2.74 -5.96
CA LEU A 7 12.16 -2.13 -5.51
C LEU A 7 10.96 -3.08 -5.56
N LEU A 8 10.88 -3.96 -6.57
CA LEU A 8 9.84 -4.98 -6.64
C LEU A 8 9.99 -6.04 -5.54
N ASN A 9 11.21 -6.47 -5.25
CA ASN A 9 11.47 -7.36 -4.12
C ASN A 9 11.07 -6.70 -2.79
N GLU A 10 11.38 -5.42 -2.64
CA GLU A 10 11.03 -4.64 -1.46
C GLU A 10 9.51 -4.46 -1.30
N LEU A 11 8.78 -4.24 -2.40
CA LEU A 11 7.31 -4.20 -2.42
C LEU A 11 6.71 -5.52 -1.89
N GLU A 12 7.21 -6.67 -2.35
CA GLU A 12 6.76 -7.98 -1.87
C GLU A 12 7.10 -8.20 -0.40
N HIS A 13 8.29 -7.79 0.02
CA HIS A 13 8.75 -7.91 1.41
C HIS A 13 7.86 -7.09 2.36
N VAL A 14 7.68 -5.80 2.07
CA VAL A 14 6.91 -4.91 2.95
C VAL A 14 5.44 -5.31 3.04
N LEU A 15 4.83 -5.76 1.93
CA LEU A 15 3.45 -6.24 1.94
C LEU A 15 3.29 -7.52 2.77
N ARG A 16 4.28 -8.41 2.78
CA ARG A 16 4.27 -9.60 3.62
C ARG A 16 4.30 -9.24 5.11
N ASN A 17 5.16 -8.32 5.52
CA ASN A 17 5.16 -7.85 6.91
C ASN A 17 3.84 -7.16 7.28
N CYS A 18 3.24 -6.40 6.36
CA CYS A 18 1.93 -5.80 6.59
C CYS A 18 0.86 -6.87 6.84
N ARG A 19 0.86 -7.98 6.09
CA ARG A 19 -0.07 -9.09 6.32
C ARG A 19 0.10 -9.67 7.73
N ASN A 20 1.33 -9.92 8.16
CA ASN A 20 1.61 -10.46 9.50
C ASN A 20 1.06 -9.53 10.61
N ILE A 21 1.21 -8.21 10.46
CA ILE A 21 0.66 -7.24 11.42
C ILE A 21 -0.87 -7.22 11.38
N ILE A 22 -1.47 -7.27 10.19
CA ILE A 22 -2.94 -7.30 10.02
C ILE A 22 -3.55 -8.58 10.61
N GLU A 23 -2.84 -9.71 10.58
CA GLU A 23 -3.31 -10.97 11.16
C GLU A 23 -3.53 -10.91 12.66
N LEU A 24 -2.82 -10.02 13.36
CA LEU A 24 -2.96 -9.82 14.80
C LEU A 24 -4.27 -9.13 15.18
N ILE A 25 -4.93 -8.42 14.26
CA ILE A 25 -6.06 -7.55 14.57
C ILE A 25 -7.30 -8.37 14.93
N GLU A 26 -7.81 -8.16 16.14
CA GLU A 26 -9.10 -8.70 16.56
C GLU A 26 -10.25 -7.94 15.89
N PRO A 27 -11.30 -8.62 15.39
CA PRO A 27 -12.43 -7.98 14.71
C PRO A 27 -13.11 -6.86 15.52
N ASP A 28 -13.20 -7.02 16.84
CA ASP A 28 -13.83 -6.04 17.74
C ASP A 28 -13.06 -4.71 17.83
N ASP A 29 -11.79 -4.70 17.42
CA ASP A 29 -10.92 -3.52 17.45
C ASP A 29 -10.94 -2.70 16.16
N LEU A 30 -11.62 -3.16 15.10
CA LEU A 30 -11.66 -2.47 13.81
C LEU A 30 -12.18 -1.02 13.90
N GLY A 31 -13.06 -0.73 14.87
CA GLY A 31 -13.58 0.61 15.12
C GLY A 31 -12.61 1.57 15.84
N PHE A 32 -11.47 1.07 16.34
CA PHE A 32 -10.52 1.88 17.09
C PHE A 32 -9.90 3.00 16.25
N ARG A 33 -9.79 4.20 16.81
CA ARG A 33 -9.01 5.32 16.27
C ARG A 33 -8.23 6.00 17.41
N PRO A 34 -6.94 6.33 17.25
CA PRO A 34 -6.18 7.00 18.32
C PRO A 34 -6.66 8.42 18.64
N ALA A 35 -7.17 9.14 17.63
CA ALA A 35 -7.68 10.49 17.77
C ALA A 35 -8.83 10.74 16.77
N ALA A 36 -9.64 11.76 17.03
CA ALA A 36 -10.85 12.05 16.24
C ALA A 36 -10.57 12.36 14.76
N ASN A 37 -9.42 12.97 14.46
CA ASN A 37 -8.97 13.34 13.11
C ASN A 37 -8.16 12.23 12.41
N MET A 38 -8.12 11.04 12.97
CA MET A 38 -7.40 9.90 12.41
C MET A 38 -8.38 8.85 11.88
N ARG A 39 -7.89 8.05 10.94
CA ARG A 39 -8.59 6.86 10.43
C ARG A 39 -8.89 5.88 11.56
N THR A 40 -9.96 5.12 11.43
CA THR A 40 -10.13 3.89 12.21
C THR A 40 -9.10 2.83 11.79
N LEU A 41 -8.98 1.77 12.59
CA LEU A 41 -8.16 0.63 12.26
C LEU A 41 -8.66 -0.03 10.96
N GLU A 42 -9.98 -0.16 10.77
CA GLU A 42 -10.59 -0.67 9.53
C GLU A 42 -10.23 0.18 8.30
N GLU A 43 -10.34 1.51 8.43
CA GLU A 43 -10.01 2.45 7.37
C GLU A 43 -8.51 2.42 7.03
N LEU A 44 -7.65 2.30 8.05
CA LEU A 44 -6.20 2.24 7.87
C LEU A 44 -5.75 0.95 7.17
N VAL A 45 -6.27 -0.21 7.56
CA VAL A 45 -5.90 -1.47 6.90
C VAL A 45 -6.44 -1.56 5.48
N ASN A 46 -7.63 -0.99 5.22
CA ASN A 46 -8.15 -0.88 3.86
C ASN A 46 -7.27 0.05 3.01
N HIS A 47 -6.95 1.24 3.52
CA HIS A 47 -6.04 2.18 2.84
C HIS A 47 -4.73 1.48 2.49
N LEU A 48 -4.07 0.85 3.46
CA LEU A 48 -2.82 0.13 3.26
C LEU A 48 -2.94 -0.99 2.21
N ALA A 49 -4.02 -1.79 2.27
CA ALA A 49 -4.23 -2.89 1.33
C ALA A 49 -4.48 -2.44 -0.11
N GLN A 50 -4.96 -1.21 -0.29
CA GLN A 50 -5.30 -0.62 -1.58
C GLN A 50 -4.12 0.09 -2.25
N ILE A 51 -3.09 0.51 -1.50
CA ILE A 51 -1.95 1.31 -1.99
C ILE A 51 -1.41 0.81 -3.35
N PRO A 52 -1.02 -0.47 -3.54
CA PRO A 52 -0.42 -0.87 -4.82
C PRO A 52 -1.36 -0.71 -6.02
N ALA A 53 -2.66 -0.95 -5.83
CA ALA A 53 -3.64 -0.83 -6.92
C ALA A 53 -3.99 0.63 -7.21
N ILE A 54 -4.07 1.46 -6.17
CA ILE A 54 -4.43 2.87 -6.27
C ILE A 54 -3.26 3.69 -6.82
N ASP A 55 -2.04 3.47 -6.34
CA ASP A 55 -0.86 4.16 -6.86
C ASP A 55 -0.61 3.81 -8.33
N LEU A 56 -0.82 2.53 -8.73
CA LEU A 56 -0.77 2.13 -10.13
C LEU A 56 -1.82 2.85 -10.98
N LEU A 57 -3.03 3.03 -10.45
CA LEU A 57 -4.10 3.73 -11.14
C LEU A 57 -3.76 5.23 -11.30
N ILE A 58 -3.26 5.86 -10.24
CA ILE A 58 -2.85 7.27 -10.22
C ILE A 58 -1.70 7.52 -11.20
N MET A 59 -0.62 6.72 -11.14
CA MET A 59 0.54 6.94 -12.01
C MET A 59 0.23 6.73 -13.50
N ARG A 60 -0.87 6.02 -13.81
CA ARG A 60 -1.37 5.80 -15.18
C ARG A 60 -2.31 6.92 -15.65
N GLY A 61 -2.47 7.99 -14.87
CA GLY A 61 -3.22 9.17 -15.28
C GLY A 61 -4.73 9.05 -15.09
N ALA A 62 -5.19 8.22 -14.16
CA ALA A 62 -6.61 8.19 -13.81
C ALA A 62 -7.05 9.49 -13.14
N GLU A 63 -8.30 9.88 -13.40
CA GLU A 63 -8.91 11.07 -12.81
C GLU A 63 -9.27 10.84 -11.34
N GLU A 64 -9.39 11.92 -10.56
CA GLU A 64 -9.70 11.85 -9.12
C GLU A 64 -10.97 11.04 -8.84
N ALA A 65 -12.02 11.24 -9.65
CA ALA A 65 -13.29 10.55 -9.48
C ALA A 65 -13.16 9.03 -9.70
N GLU A 66 -12.30 8.59 -10.62
CA GLU A 66 -12.05 7.18 -10.90
C GLU A 66 -11.28 6.52 -9.76
N VAL A 67 -10.30 7.23 -9.20
CA VAL A 67 -9.53 6.79 -8.03
C VAL A 67 -10.46 6.60 -6.83
N GLN A 68 -11.29 7.60 -6.53
CA GLN A 68 -12.25 7.54 -5.41
C GLN A 68 -13.29 6.43 -5.59
N ASP A 69 -13.79 6.22 -6.82
CA ASP A 69 -14.69 5.11 -7.11
C ASP A 69 -14.00 3.75 -6.93
N ARG A 70 -12.73 3.64 -7.35
CA ARG A 70 -11.94 2.43 -7.18
C ARG A 70 -11.71 2.09 -5.71
N GLU A 71 -11.32 3.07 -4.88
CA GLU A 71 -11.14 2.88 -3.43
C GLU A 71 -12.41 2.36 -2.76
N LYS A 72 -13.57 2.97 -3.08
CA LYS A 72 -14.88 2.54 -2.54
C LYS A 72 -15.19 1.10 -2.93
N LYS A 73 -14.98 0.73 -4.20
CA LYS A 73 -15.22 -0.64 -4.71
C LYS A 73 -14.26 -1.67 -4.14
N MET A 74 -13.07 -1.25 -3.75
CA MET A 74 -12.05 -2.11 -3.15
C MET A 74 -12.20 -2.24 -1.63
N PHE A 75 -13.13 -1.53 -0.99
CA PHE A 75 -13.28 -1.60 0.46
C PHE A 75 -13.64 -3.03 0.89
N ALA A 76 -12.73 -3.67 1.61
CA ALA A 76 -12.83 -5.03 2.09
C ALA A 76 -13.39 -5.07 3.52
N ARG A 77 -14.29 -6.03 3.76
CA ARG A 77 -14.92 -6.30 5.06
C ARG A 77 -14.40 -7.58 5.72
N SER A 78 -13.49 -8.29 5.04
CA SER A 78 -12.86 -9.49 5.54
C SER A 78 -11.34 -9.41 5.36
N ARG A 79 -10.61 -10.11 6.23
CA ARG A 79 -9.16 -10.21 6.14
C ARG A 79 -8.70 -10.87 4.83
N ASP A 80 -9.44 -11.87 4.37
CA ASP A 80 -9.17 -12.54 3.09
C ASP A 80 -9.28 -11.58 1.90
N ASP A 81 -10.32 -10.73 1.87
CA ASP A 81 -10.48 -9.74 0.81
C ASP A 81 -9.41 -8.64 0.87
N LEU A 82 -8.98 -8.22 2.06
CA LEU A 82 -7.83 -7.31 2.22
C LEU A 82 -6.57 -7.92 1.60
N PHE A 83 -6.29 -9.19 1.88
CA PHE A 83 -5.11 -9.87 1.37
C PHE A 83 -5.18 -10.11 -0.14
N LYS A 84 -6.36 -10.42 -0.67
CA LYS A 84 -6.59 -10.49 -2.12
C LYS A 84 -6.35 -9.14 -2.81
N ASN A 85 -6.77 -8.03 -2.18
CA ASN A 85 -6.50 -6.69 -2.70
C ASN A 85 -4.99 -6.39 -2.75
N MET A 86 -4.26 -6.68 -1.66
CA MET A 86 -2.81 -6.51 -1.60
C MET A 86 -2.10 -7.34 -2.67
N GLU A 87 -2.42 -8.62 -2.77
CA GLU A 87 -1.80 -9.54 -3.72
C GLU A 87 -2.07 -9.14 -5.16
N ARG A 88 -3.34 -8.82 -5.48
CA ARG A 88 -3.70 -8.39 -6.83
C ARG A 88 -3.03 -7.08 -7.19
N GLY A 89 -3.05 -6.09 -6.30
CA GLY A 89 -2.42 -4.80 -6.54
C GLY A 89 -0.92 -4.93 -6.77
N SER A 90 -0.24 -5.72 -5.92
CA SER A 90 1.19 -6.01 -6.07
C SER A 90 1.50 -6.70 -7.40
N ARG A 91 0.76 -7.74 -7.75
CA ARG A 91 0.95 -8.47 -9.01
C ARG A 91 0.72 -7.58 -10.24
N ASP A 92 -0.33 -6.75 -10.21
CA ASP A 92 -0.65 -5.85 -11.33
C ASP A 92 0.43 -4.75 -11.46
N MET A 93 0.97 -4.23 -10.34
CA MET A 93 2.11 -3.31 -10.31
C MET A 93 3.38 -3.97 -10.84
N THR A 94 3.74 -5.16 -10.35
CA THR A 94 4.91 -5.92 -10.81
C THR A 94 4.86 -6.15 -12.32
N ARG A 95 3.72 -6.62 -12.82
CA ARG A 95 3.53 -6.83 -14.27
C ARG A 95 3.71 -5.54 -15.07
N PHE A 96 3.17 -4.43 -14.58
CA PHE A 96 3.33 -3.14 -15.25
C PHE A 96 4.80 -2.74 -15.30
N MET A 97 5.50 -2.77 -14.16
CA MET A 97 6.90 -2.35 -14.05
C MET A 97 7.87 -3.24 -14.84
N GLU A 98 7.64 -4.55 -14.85
CA GLU A 98 8.42 -5.51 -15.64
C GLU A 98 8.19 -5.38 -17.15
N GLY A 99 6.98 -4.94 -17.54
CA GLY A 99 6.62 -4.69 -18.93
C GLY A 99 7.28 -3.45 -19.54
N LEU A 100 7.78 -2.53 -18.72
CA LEU A 100 8.51 -1.34 -19.19
C LEU A 100 9.92 -1.74 -19.69
N THR A 101 10.37 -1.09 -20.75
CA THR A 101 11.79 -1.07 -21.12
C THR A 101 12.61 -0.34 -20.05
N PHE A 102 13.94 -0.48 -20.10
CA PHE A 102 14.82 0.23 -19.17
C PHE A 102 14.63 1.76 -19.26
N ASP A 103 14.55 2.30 -20.48
CA ASP A 103 14.38 3.74 -20.70
C ASP A 103 13.00 4.23 -20.22
N GLU A 104 11.93 3.49 -20.50
CA GLU A 104 10.60 3.83 -19.97
C GLU A 104 10.58 3.80 -18.44
N PHE A 105 11.23 2.83 -17.80
CA PHE A 105 11.25 2.75 -16.33
C PHE A 105 12.01 3.93 -15.69
N GLU A 106 13.19 4.27 -16.23
CA GLU A 106 14.06 5.31 -15.65
C GLU A 106 13.62 6.73 -16.05
N ASN A 107 13.10 6.93 -17.28
CA ASN A 107 12.82 8.26 -17.84
C ASN A 107 11.35 8.50 -18.22
N GLY A 108 10.54 7.44 -18.36
CA GLY A 108 9.10 7.55 -18.62
C GLY A 108 8.34 8.05 -17.38
N ASN A 109 7.37 8.93 -17.60
CA ASN A 109 6.66 9.62 -16.53
C ASN A 109 5.24 9.10 -16.34
N GLY A 110 4.87 8.90 -15.08
CA GLY A 110 3.48 8.82 -14.64
C GLY A 110 3.01 10.17 -14.10
N VAL A 111 1.77 10.54 -14.39
CA VAL A 111 1.20 11.83 -13.98
C VAL A 111 -0.03 11.59 -13.11
N ALA A 112 -0.02 12.12 -11.90
CA ALA A 112 -1.17 12.08 -11.00
C ALA A 112 -2.20 13.17 -11.35
N PHE A 113 -3.48 12.93 -11.05
CA PHE A 113 -4.56 13.91 -11.22
C PHE A 113 -4.32 15.23 -10.47
N TYR A 114 -3.50 15.23 -9.41
CA TYR A 114 -3.11 16.42 -8.66
C TYR A 114 -1.85 17.11 -9.21
N GLY A 115 -1.44 16.81 -10.45
CA GLY A 115 -0.41 17.52 -11.20
C GLY A 115 1.03 17.08 -10.92
N ARG A 116 1.25 16.11 -10.03
CA ARG A 116 2.59 15.56 -9.78
C ARG A 116 2.98 14.62 -10.92
N SER A 117 4.13 14.89 -11.53
CA SER A 117 4.75 14.06 -12.57
C SER A 117 6.13 13.60 -12.11
N GLN A 118 6.41 12.32 -12.25
CA GLN A 118 7.69 11.72 -11.89
C GLN A 118 7.89 10.40 -12.63
N THR A 119 9.12 9.89 -12.62
CA THR A 119 9.46 8.70 -13.39
C THR A 119 8.79 7.45 -12.82
N TYR A 120 8.60 6.39 -13.61
CA TYR A 120 8.02 5.14 -13.10
C TYR A 120 8.87 4.52 -11.99
N GLN A 121 10.20 4.67 -12.04
CA GLN A 121 11.09 4.30 -10.94
C GLN A 121 10.76 5.08 -9.65
N GLN A 122 10.57 6.40 -9.75
CA GLN A 122 10.21 7.24 -8.60
C GLN A 122 8.84 6.87 -8.04
N TRP A 123 7.87 6.56 -8.90
CA TRP A 123 6.55 6.05 -8.50
C TRP A 123 6.63 4.72 -7.75
N LEU A 124 7.44 3.77 -8.22
CA LEU A 124 7.60 2.49 -7.55
C LEU A 124 8.27 2.67 -6.17
N LEU A 125 9.30 3.53 -6.09
CA LEU A 125 9.92 3.90 -4.82
C LEU A 125 8.89 4.56 -3.88
N GLU A 126 8.10 5.50 -4.38
CA GLU A 126 7.05 6.17 -3.61
C GLU A 126 6.04 5.16 -3.07
N THR A 127 5.54 4.25 -3.89
CA THR A 127 4.61 3.18 -3.47
C THR A 127 5.19 2.37 -2.30
N VAL A 128 6.44 1.93 -2.43
CA VAL A 128 7.14 1.17 -1.37
C VAL A 128 7.22 1.99 -0.08
N THR A 129 7.66 3.25 -0.16
CA THR A 129 7.78 4.13 1.02
C THR A 129 6.42 4.48 1.63
N HIS A 130 5.36 4.57 0.82
CA HIS A 130 4.00 4.82 1.26
C HIS A 130 3.47 3.66 2.10
N ILE A 131 3.73 2.42 1.68
CA ILE A 131 3.39 1.23 2.45
C ILE A 131 4.18 1.20 3.76
N TYR A 132 5.49 1.46 3.74
CA TYR A 132 6.30 1.56 4.97
C TYR A 132 5.77 2.58 5.96
N HIS A 133 5.37 3.75 5.47
CA HIS A 133 4.77 4.81 6.29
C HIS A 133 3.50 4.33 6.99
N HIS A 134 2.54 3.76 6.24
CA HIS A 134 1.28 3.30 6.83
C HIS A 134 1.42 2.01 7.64
N ARG A 135 2.41 1.16 7.37
CA ARG A 135 2.76 0.01 8.21
C ARG A 135 3.22 0.46 9.59
N ALA A 136 4.08 1.48 9.65
CA ALA A 136 4.52 2.06 10.92
C ALA A 136 3.34 2.71 11.67
N GLN A 137 2.43 3.37 10.94
CA GLN A 137 1.19 3.89 11.51
C GLN A 137 0.32 2.77 12.11
N LEU A 138 0.15 1.66 11.39
CA LEU A 138 -0.61 0.50 11.86
C LEU A 138 0.02 -0.11 13.11
N HIS A 139 1.34 -0.31 13.11
CA HIS A 139 2.08 -0.77 14.27
C HIS A 139 1.83 0.10 15.51
N MET A 140 1.85 1.42 15.34
CA MET A 140 1.54 2.36 16.42
C MET A 140 0.10 2.19 16.94
N TYR A 141 -0.88 1.97 16.07
CA TYR A 141 -2.27 1.75 16.48
C TYR A 141 -2.39 0.51 17.37
N LEU A 142 -1.76 -0.60 16.96
CA LEU A 142 -1.77 -1.84 17.75
C LEU A 142 -1.06 -1.64 19.09
N LYS A 143 0.06 -0.91 19.10
CA LYS A 143 0.78 -0.61 20.34
C LYS A 143 -0.06 0.22 21.31
N LEU A 144 -0.77 1.24 20.83
CA LEU A 144 -1.70 2.04 21.65
C LEU A 144 -2.86 1.21 22.19
N LYS A 145 -3.30 0.20 21.43
CA LYS A 145 -4.34 -0.74 21.85
C LYS A 145 -3.88 -1.81 22.82
N GLY A 146 -2.59 -1.87 23.13
CA GLY A 146 -2.03 -2.82 24.07
C GLY A 146 -1.69 -4.18 23.46
N TYR A 147 -1.65 -4.30 22.13
CA TYR A 147 -1.13 -5.50 21.49
C TYR A 147 0.37 -5.65 21.80
N PRO A 148 0.87 -6.89 21.94
CA PRO A 148 2.29 -7.16 22.22
C PRO A 148 3.15 -7.01 20.96
N VAL A 149 3.08 -5.86 20.29
CA VAL A 149 3.88 -5.55 19.10
C VAL A 149 5.18 -4.85 19.47
N ASP A 150 6.25 -5.28 18.83
CA ASP A 150 7.60 -4.74 19.02
C ASP A 150 8.29 -4.52 17.67
N THR A 151 9.59 -4.25 17.71
CA THR A 151 10.39 -4.07 16.50
C THR A 151 10.41 -5.35 15.64
N ASN A 152 10.37 -6.53 16.26
CA ASN A 152 10.37 -7.81 15.55
C ASN A 152 9.07 -7.96 14.75
N THR A 153 7.91 -7.60 15.32
CA THR A 153 6.63 -7.59 14.59
C THR A 153 6.64 -6.67 13.37
N LEU A 154 7.47 -5.61 13.38
CA LEU A 154 7.55 -4.66 12.27
C LEU A 154 8.30 -5.23 11.05
N TYR A 155 9.28 -6.10 11.29
CA TYR A 155 10.21 -6.59 10.27
C TYR A 155 10.02 -8.06 9.89
N ASN A 156 9.32 -8.84 10.72
CA ASN A 156 9.16 -10.29 10.53
C ASN A 156 7.72 -10.72 10.25
#